data_AF-A0A3C0GRB9-F1
#
_entry.id   AF-A0A3C0GRB9-F1
#
_cell.length_a   1.000
_cell.length_b   1.000
_cell.length_c   1.000
_cell.angle_alpha   90.00
_cell.angle_beta   90.00
_cell.angle_gamma   90.00
#
_symmetry.space_group_name_H-M   'P 1'
#
loop_
_entity.id
_entity.type
_entity.pdbx_description
1 polymer ?
#
loop_
_entity_poly.entity_id
_entity_poly.type
_entity_poly.pdbx_seq_one_letter_code
_entity_poly.pdbx_strand_id
1 'polypeptide(L)'
;LAKSEGQVILFIDELHTMVGAGKADGAMDAGNMLKPALARGELHCVGATTLDEYRKYIEKDAALERRFQKVFVGEPSVEDTIAILRGLKEKYAVHHGVEITDPAIVAAATLSHRYIADRQLPDKAIDLMDEA
;
A
#
# COMPACT_ATOMS: atom_id res chain seq x y z
N LEU A 1 2.91 -9.62 22.43
CA LEU A 1 2.99 -8.16 22.18
C LEU A 1 3.39 -7.41 23.44
N ALA A 2 2.63 -7.44 24.54
CA ALA A 2 3.00 -6.74 25.79
C ALA A 2 4.36 -7.16 26.40
N LYS A 3 4.80 -8.42 26.22
CA LYS A 3 6.13 -8.89 26.66
C LYS A 3 7.30 -8.41 25.80
N SER A 4 7.04 -7.80 24.64
CA SER A 4 8.06 -7.41 23.67
C SER A 4 8.46 -5.93 23.77
N GLU A 5 7.96 -5.18 24.75
CA GLU A 5 8.34 -3.78 25.05
C GLU A 5 8.44 -2.86 23.80
N GLY A 6 7.52 -3.01 22.84
CA GLY A 6 7.50 -2.18 21.62
C GLY A 6 8.54 -2.54 20.55
N GLN A 7 9.29 -3.64 20.70
CA GLN A 7 10.28 -4.11 19.71
C GLN A 7 9.65 -4.75 18.46
N VAL A 8 8.35 -5.01 18.48
CA VAL A 8 7.62 -5.58 17.34
C VAL A 8 6.80 -4.47 16.68
N ILE A 9 7.04 -4.26 15.38
CA ILE A 9 6.20 -3.40 14.53
C ILE A 9 5.27 -4.31 13.74
N LEU A 10 3.97 -4.14 13.94
CA LEU A 10 2.95 -4.86 13.20
C LEU A 10 2.65 -4.14 11.88
N PHE A 11 2.77 -4.83 10.75
CA PHE A 11 2.26 -4.32 9.47
C PHE A 11 0.86 -4.87 9.22
N ILE A 12 -0.07 -3.99 8.85
CA ILE A 12 -1.44 -4.34 8.48
C ILE A 12 -1.69 -3.80 7.08
N ASP A 13 -1.72 -4.71 6.11
CA ASP A 13 -2.21 -4.36 4.79
C ASP A 13 -3.74 -4.19 4.84
N GLU A 14 -4.27 -3.29 4.02
CA GLU A 14 -5.70 -2.97 3.98
C GLU A 14 -6.32 -2.72 5.37
N LEU A 15 -5.72 -1.82 6.16
CA LEU A 15 -6.09 -1.53 7.56
C LEU A 15 -7.60 -1.34 7.78
N HIS A 16 -8.30 -0.79 6.80
CA HIS A 16 -9.73 -0.54 6.86
C HIS A 16 -10.57 -1.83 6.96
N THR A 17 -10.08 -2.99 6.51
CA THR A 17 -10.77 -4.27 6.60
C THR A 17 -10.91 -4.70 8.06
N MET A 18 -9.86 -4.48 8.85
CA MET A 18 -9.79 -4.79 10.28
C MET A 18 -10.70 -3.87 11.12
N VAL A 19 -10.94 -2.65 10.66
CA VAL A 19 -11.79 -1.64 11.34
C VAL A 19 -13.24 -1.70 10.84
N GLY A 20 -13.46 -2.08 9.59
CA GLY A 20 -14.77 -2.15 8.94
C GLY A 20 -15.51 -3.48 9.15
N ALA A 21 -14.81 -4.55 9.57
CA ALA A 21 -15.36 -5.88 9.76
C ALA A 21 -16.56 -5.95 10.72
N GLY A 22 -16.70 -4.99 11.64
CA GLY A 22 -17.79 -4.94 12.62
C GLY A 22 -19.20 -4.63 12.07
N LYS A 23 -19.38 -4.44 10.75
CA LYS A 23 -20.71 -4.18 10.16
C LYS A 23 -21.41 -5.42 9.59
N ALA A 24 -20.73 -6.56 9.49
CA ALA A 24 -21.35 -7.82 9.11
C ALA A 24 -21.71 -8.61 10.37
N ASP A 25 -22.98 -8.99 10.51
CA ASP A 25 -23.52 -9.72 11.67
C ASP A 25 -22.68 -10.97 11.98
N GLY A 26 -21.81 -10.89 12.99
CA GLY A 26 -21.08 -12.03 13.55
C GLY A 26 -19.56 -12.04 13.34
N ALA A 27 -18.98 -11.11 12.59
CA ALA A 27 -17.51 -11.00 12.52
C ALA A 27 -16.98 -10.26 13.76
N MET A 28 -16.01 -10.87 14.45
CA MET A 28 -15.32 -10.23 15.58
C MET A 28 -14.67 -8.92 15.08
N ASP A 29 -15.09 -7.77 15.63
CA ASP A 29 -14.54 -6.47 15.29
C ASP A 29 -13.11 -6.37 15.82
N ALA A 30 -12.15 -6.77 14.99
CA ALA A 30 -10.73 -6.74 15.31
C ALA A 30 -10.29 -5.31 15.68
N GLY A 31 -10.96 -4.28 15.16
CA GLY A 31 -10.78 -2.88 15.57
C GLY A 31 -10.97 -2.67 17.07
N ASN A 32 -11.99 -3.27 17.69
CA ASN A 32 -12.22 -3.15 19.13
C ASN A 32 -11.18 -3.89 19.98
N MET A 33 -10.52 -4.91 19.44
CA MET A 33 -9.41 -5.59 20.11
C MET A 33 -8.12 -4.78 20.06
N LEU A 34 -7.88 -4.07 18.96
CA LEU A 34 -6.66 -3.29 18.73
C LEU A 34 -6.71 -1.91 19.41
N LYS A 35 -7.89 -1.29 19.48
CA LYS A 35 -8.11 0.03 20.10
C LYS A 35 -7.45 0.17 21.49
N PRO A 36 -7.62 -0.76 22.46
CA PRO A 36 -6.98 -0.63 23.77
C PRO A 36 -5.44 -0.68 23.71
N ALA A 37 -4.88 -1.54 22.87
CA ALA A 37 -3.43 -1.70 22.74
C ALA A 37 -2.77 -0.49 22.04
N LEU A 38 -3.41 0.03 20.99
CA LEU A 38 -3.06 1.31 20.36
C LEU A 38 -3.19 2.47 21.34
N ALA A 39 -4.23 2.43 22.19
CA ALA A 39 -4.49 3.49 23.14
C ALA A 39 -3.44 3.59 24.27
N ARG A 40 -2.87 2.44 24.65
CA ARG A 40 -1.81 2.36 25.66
C ARG A 40 -0.40 2.51 25.08
N GLY A 41 -0.26 2.55 23.75
CA GLY A 41 1.05 2.55 23.09
C GLY A 41 1.80 1.22 23.19
N GLU A 42 1.10 0.14 23.56
CA GLU A 42 1.69 -1.21 23.67
C GLU A 42 1.80 -1.91 22.30
N LEU A 43 1.09 -1.40 21.30
CA LEU A 43 1.12 -1.88 19.93
C LEU A 43 1.63 -0.76 19.02
N HIS A 44 2.76 -1.04 18.36
CA HIS A 44 3.25 -0.22 17.25
C HIS A 44 2.84 -0.89 15.95
N CYS A 45 2.19 -0.16 15.07
CA CYS A 45 1.82 -0.68 13.76
C CYS A 45 1.91 0.34 12.65
N VAL A 46 2.14 -0.16 11.44
CA VAL A 46 2.01 0.58 10.18
C VAL A 46 0.85 -0.04 9.43
N GLY A 47 -0.16 0.77 9.11
CA GLY A 47 -1.31 0.35 8.31
C GLY A 47 -1.26 0.96 6.92
N ALA A 48 -1.54 0.17 5.89
CA ALA A 48 -1.75 0.65 4.52
C ALA A 48 -3.25 0.69 4.20
N THR A 49 -3.70 1.74 3.49
CA THR A 49 -5.10 1.87 3.05
C THR A 49 -5.20 2.92 1.95
N THR A 50 -6.25 2.88 1.14
CA THR A 50 -6.54 3.98 0.22
C THR A 50 -7.13 5.20 0.95
N LEU A 51 -7.08 6.37 0.31
CA LEU A 51 -7.63 7.61 0.86
C LEU A 51 -9.14 7.52 1.11
N ASP A 52 -9.88 6.85 0.22
CA ASP A 52 -11.34 6.74 0.31
C ASP A 52 -11.75 5.81 1.46
N GLU A 53 -11.03 4.71 1.64
CA GLU A 53 -11.23 3.80 2.77
C GLU A 53 -10.85 4.45 4.09
N TYR A 54 -9.75 5.21 4.13
CA TYR A 54 -9.37 6.00 5.31
C TYR A 54 -10.51 6.93 5.74
N ARG A 55 -11.04 7.73 4.79
CA ARG A 55 -12.18 8.64 5.02
C ARG A 55 -13.44 7.89 5.46
N LYS A 56 -13.68 6.70 4.91
CA LYS A 56 -14.91 5.94 5.16
C LYS A 56 -14.89 5.22 6.51
N TYR A 57 -13.74 4.69 6.93
CA TYR A 57 -13.65 3.77 8.07
C TYR A 57 -12.79 4.28 9.24
N ILE A 58 -11.70 5.02 8.97
CA ILE A 58 -10.75 5.44 10.02
C ILE A 58 -11.09 6.85 10.52
N GLU A 59 -11.26 7.81 9.62
CA GLU A 59 -11.53 9.23 9.94
C GLU A 59 -12.87 9.42 10.67
N LYS A 60 -13.82 8.49 10.50
CA LYS A 60 -15.10 8.52 11.21
C LYS A 60 -15.02 8.04 12.66
N ASP A 61 -13.94 7.35 13.05
CA ASP A 61 -13.73 6.85 14.41
C ASP A 61 -12.68 7.72 15.12
N ALA A 62 -13.15 8.63 15.97
CA ALA A 62 -12.30 9.58 16.69
C ALA A 62 -11.24 8.91 17.58
N ALA A 63 -11.44 7.67 18.01
CA ALA A 63 -10.45 6.94 18.80
C ALA A 63 -9.31 6.44 17.93
N LEU A 64 -9.58 6.03 16.69
CA LEU A 64 -8.55 5.59 15.74
C LEU A 64 -7.85 6.77 15.08
N GLU A 65 -8.60 7.79 14.66
CA GLU A 65 -8.06 9.01 14.02
C GLU A 65 -6.95 9.64 14.86
N ARG A 66 -7.13 9.70 16.20
CA ARG A 66 -6.14 10.28 17.12
C ARG A 66 -4.92 9.39 17.39
N ARG A 67 -4.94 8.14 16.94
CA ARG A 67 -3.88 7.14 17.20
C ARG A 67 -3.03 6.86 15.97
N PHE A 68 -3.54 7.17 14.79
CA PHE A 68 -2.78 7.09 13.56
C PHE A 68 -2.32 8.48 13.10
N GLN A 69 -1.02 8.60 12.82
CA GLN A 69 -0.51 9.72 12.05
C GLN A 69 -0.65 9.43 10.57
N LYS A 70 -1.40 10.27 9.85
CA LYS A 70 -1.57 10.13 8.39
C LYS A 70 -0.27 10.52 7.68
N VAL A 71 0.31 9.56 6.97
CA VAL A 71 1.39 9.78 6.01
C VAL A 71 0.81 9.57 4.62
N PHE A 72 0.71 10.65 3.84
CA PHE A 72 0.20 10.55 2.47
C PHE A 72 1.28 9.99 1.54
N VAL A 73 0.94 8.90 0.85
CA VAL A 73 1.78 8.30 -0.18
C VAL A 73 1.07 8.51 -1.50
N GLY A 74 1.61 9.43 -2.31
CA GLY A 74 1.08 9.74 -3.63
C GLY A 74 1.60 8.79 -4.71
N GLU A 75 0.98 8.88 -5.89
CA GLU A 75 1.52 8.26 -7.11
C GLU A 75 2.94 8.80 -7.38
N PRO A 76 3.93 7.94 -7.72
CA PRO A 76 5.27 8.37 -8.08
C PRO A 76 5.26 9.17 -9.39
N SER A 77 6.30 10.00 -9.59
CA SER A 77 6.50 10.65 -10.88
C SER A 77 6.87 9.63 -11.97
N VAL A 78 6.81 10.06 -13.24
CA VAL A 78 7.30 9.22 -14.35
C VAL A 78 8.77 8.89 -14.18
N GLU A 79 9.60 9.83 -13.72
CA GLU A 79 11.03 9.63 -13.48
C GLU A 79 11.29 8.62 -12.36
N ASP A 80 10.55 8.74 -11.24
CA ASP A 80 10.62 7.79 -10.13
C ASP A 80 10.18 6.40 -10.58
N THR A 81 9.14 6.32 -11.42
CA THR A 81 8.66 5.05 -11.97
C THR A 81 9.71 4.40 -12.86
N ILE A 82 10.41 5.17 -13.70
CA ILE A 82 11.53 4.65 -14.51
C ILE A 82 12.62 4.05 -13.59
N ALA A 83 12.94 4.71 -12.48
CA ALA A 83 13.90 4.19 -11.51
C ALA A 83 13.42 2.87 -10.85
N ILE A 84 12.13 2.80 -10.48
CA ILE A 84 11.50 1.59 -9.96
C ILE A 84 11.58 0.44 -10.98
N LEU A 85 11.17 0.67 -12.22
CA LEU A 85 11.21 -0.33 -13.29
C LEU A 85 12.63 -0.82 -13.57
N ARG A 86 13.63 0.07 -13.56
CA ARG A 86 15.05 -0.31 -13.70
C ARG A 86 15.50 -1.23 -12.56
N GLY A 87 15.04 -0.99 -11.33
CA GLY A 87 15.30 -1.88 -10.19
C GLY A 87 14.60 -3.24 -10.29
N LEU A 88 13.47 -3.32 -11.01
CA LEU A 88 12.73 -4.56 -11.23
C LEU A 88 13.16 -5.32 -12.49
N LYS A 89 13.84 -4.66 -13.44
CA LYS A 89 14.24 -5.17 -14.75
C LYS A 89 14.82 -6.58 -14.70
N GLU A 90 15.83 -6.80 -13.86
CA GLU A 90 16.56 -8.08 -13.82
C GLU A 90 15.64 -9.24 -13.43
N LYS A 91 14.73 -9.02 -12.47
CA LYS A 91 13.77 -10.02 -12.02
C LYS A 91 12.83 -10.45 -13.15
N TYR A 92 12.28 -9.49 -13.90
CA TYR A 92 11.35 -9.77 -15.01
C TYR A 92 12.07 -10.36 -16.23
N ALA A 93 13.26 -9.86 -16.55
CA ALA A 93 14.09 -10.40 -17.63
C ALA A 93 14.41 -11.89 -17.40
N VAL A 94 14.77 -12.27 -16.18
CA VAL A 94 15.00 -13.67 -15.81
C VAL A 94 13.71 -14.49 -15.84
N HIS A 95 12.59 -13.94 -15.35
CA HIS A 95 11.31 -14.64 -15.34
C HIS A 95 10.84 -15.03 -16.74
N HIS A 96 10.97 -14.12 -17.70
CA HIS A 96 10.52 -14.31 -19.09
C HIS A 96 11.59 -14.87 -20.02
N GLY A 97 12.86 -14.89 -19.60
CA GLY A 97 13.97 -15.31 -20.45
C GLY A 97 14.27 -14.36 -21.60
N VAL A 98 14.02 -13.05 -21.41
CA VAL A 98 14.19 -12.00 -22.41
C VAL A 98 15.09 -10.88 -21.91
N GLU A 99 15.64 -10.10 -22.83
CA GLU A 99 16.31 -8.84 -22.48
C GLU A 99 15.33 -7.67 -22.52
N ILE A 100 15.19 -6.97 -21.39
CA ILE A 100 14.42 -5.73 -21.32
C ILE A 100 15.36 -4.55 -21.55
N THR A 101 15.16 -3.81 -22.63
CA THR A 101 16.01 -2.66 -22.99
C THR A 101 15.62 -1.41 -22.20
N ASP A 102 16.58 -0.50 -21.97
CA ASP A 102 16.29 0.77 -21.27
C ASP A 102 15.24 1.63 -22.00
N PRO A 103 15.26 1.75 -23.35
CA PRO A 103 14.18 2.42 -24.08
C PRO A 103 12.80 1.82 -23.84
N ALA A 104 12.69 0.50 -23.67
CA ALA A 104 11.42 -0.15 -23.36
C ALA A 104 10.91 0.24 -21.97
N ILE A 105 11.78 0.35 -20.97
CA ILE A 105 11.42 0.81 -19.62
C ILE A 105 10.90 2.26 -19.64
N VAL A 106 11.62 3.15 -20.34
CA VAL A 106 11.19 4.55 -20.50
C VAL A 106 9.85 4.63 -21.22
N ALA A 107 9.66 3.83 -22.27
CA ALA A 107 8.41 3.76 -23.01
C ALA A 107 7.25 3.24 -22.14
N ALA A 108 7.46 2.17 -21.36
CA ALA A 108 6.43 1.62 -20.48
C ALA A 108 5.94 2.66 -19.46
N ALA A 109 6.84 3.40 -18.81
CA ALA A 109 6.47 4.46 -17.88
C ALA A 109 5.76 5.64 -18.58
N THR A 110 6.30 6.11 -19.71
CA THR A 110 5.77 7.30 -20.39
C THR A 110 4.43 7.05 -21.06
N LEU A 111 4.29 5.90 -21.74
CA LEU A 111 3.08 5.55 -22.48
C LEU A 111 1.95 5.13 -21.54
N SER A 112 2.24 4.34 -20.50
CA SER A 112 1.21 4.01 -19.49
C SER A 112 0.71 5.27 -18.78
N HIS A 113 1.59 6.20 -18.40
CA HIS A 113 1.20 7.46 -17.78
C HIS A 113 0.29 8.30 -18.70
N ARG A 114 0.59 8.34 -20.01
CA ARG A 114 -0.16 9.15 -20.98
C ARG A 114 -1.50 8.54 -21.39
N TYR A 115 -1.58 7.22 -21.54
CA TYR A 115 -2.70 6.56 -22.21
C TYR A 115 -3.58 5.69 -21.30
N ILE A 116 -3.08 5.27 -20.13
CA ILE A 116 -3.84 4.48 -19.16
C ILE A 116 -4.18 5.40 -17.97
N ALA A 117 -5.39 5.94 -17.95
CA ALA A 117 -5.81 6.97 -17.00
C ALA A 117 -6.57 6.44 -15.77
N ASP A 118 -7.08 5.21 -15.84
CA ASP A 118 -7.86 4.54 -14.79
C ASP A 118 -6.99 3.78 -13.77
N ARG A 119 -5.67 3.74 -13.99
CA ARG A 119 -4.68 3.06 -13.14
C ARG A 119 -3.53 3.98 -12.82
N GLN A 120 -2.85 3.70 -11.71
CA GLN A 120 -1.79 4.55 -11.18
C GLN A 120 -0.40 3.93 -11.40
N LEU A 121 0.60 4.79 -11.56
CA LEU A 121 2.00 4.37 -11.47
C LEU A 121 2.32 3.89 -10.04
N PRO A 122 3.30 2.99 -9.87
CA PRO A 122 4.09 2.35 -10.91
C PRO A 122 3.40 1.13 -11.54
N ASP A 123 2.29 0.68 -10.98
CA ASP A 123 1.61 -0.59 -11.28
C ASP A 123 1.29 -0.76 -12.76
N LYS A 124 0.61 0.21 -13.39
CA LYS A 124 0.31 0.16 -14.83
C LYS A 124 1.53 0.08 -15.74
N ALA A 125 2.67 0.61 -15.30
CA ALA A 125 3.91 0.58 -16.08
C ALA A 125 4.66 -0.75 -15.90
N ILE A 126 4.54 -1.36 -14.72
CA ILE A 126 5.04 -2.71 -14.44
C ILE A 126 4.28 -3.71 -15.33
N ASP A 127 2.96 -3.61 -15.39
CA ASP A 127 2.14 -4.48 -16.23
C ASP A 127 2.52 -4.40 -17.72
N LEU A 128 2.74 -3.19 -18.26
CA LEU A 128 3.22 -3.05 -19.64
C LEU A 128 4.61 -3.64 -19.87
N MET A 129 5.47 -3.66 -18.85
CA MET A 129 6.79 -4.29 -18.93
C MET A 129 6.71 -5.82 -18.79
N ASP A 130 5.70 -6.33 -18.09
CA ASP A 130 5.48 -7.77 -17.84
C ASP A 130 4.75 -8.47 -18.99
N GLU A 131 3.80 -7.80 -19.65
CA GLU A 131 2.96 -8.36 -20.71
C GLU A 131 3.55 -8.25 -22.14
N ALA A 132 4.59 -7.42 -22.33
CA ALA A 132 5.18 -7.12 -23.64
C ALA A 132 6.20 -8.16 -24.10
#